data_AF-A0A2T2TA35-F1
#
_entry.id   AF-A0A2T2TA35-F1
#
_cell.length_a   1.000
_cell.length_b   1.000
_cell.length_c   1.000
_cell.angle_alpha   90.00
_cell.angle_beta   90.00
_cell.angle_gamma   90.00
#
_symmetry.space_group_name_H-M   'P 1'
#
loop_
_entity.id
_entity.type
_entity.pdbx_description
1 polymer ?
#
loop_
_entity_poly.entity_id
_entity_poly.type
_entity_poly.pdbx_seq_one_letter_code
_entity_poly.pdbx_strand_id
1 'polypeptide(L)'
;MTDETAAKLEKAVEACDRAREALEEALQAVDQHDGAADDDTVLEPIGEALSNWRDAQHQFTATVEEADVPDVATAAMVLKMNHGVDATNARRGLPGTTVEGTDKPFDLNLSGNRGTALTTAATQYVE
;
A
#
# COMPACT_ATOMS: atom_id res chain seq x y z
N MET A 1 -7.17 4.59 22.42
CA MET A 1 -5.85 4.40 21.79
C MET A 1 -4.77 4.72 22.80
N THR A 2 -3.85 3.77 23.05
CA THR A 2 -2.67 3.99 23.91
C THR A 2 -1.50 4.48 23.05
N ASP A 3 -0.44 5.00 23.67
CA ASP A 3 0.77 5.40 22.95
C ASP A 3 1.44 4.23 22.21
N GLU A 4 1.38 3.02 22.79
CA GLU A 4 1.89 1.81 22.15
C GLU A 4 1.09 1.47 20.88
N THR A 5 -0.24 1.52 20.95
CA THR A 5 -1.10 1.31 19.78
C THR A 5 -0.83 2.38 18.71
N ALA A 6 -0.71 3.64 19.12
CA ALA A 6 -0.42 4.73 18.18
C ALA A 6 0.92 4.51 17.46
N ALA A 7 1.96 4.08 18.17
CA ALA A 7 3.27 3.77 17.57
C ALA A 7 3.20 2.59 16.58
N LYS A 8 2.40 1.55 16.87
CA LYS A 8 2.18 0.44 15.92
C LYS A 8 1.45 0.89 14.67
N LEU A 9 0.39 1.70 14.82
CA LEU A 9 -0.34 2.28 13.69
C LEU A 9 0.54 3.19 12.85
N GLU A 10 1.34 4.05 13.47
CA GLU A 10 2.30 4.91 12.78
C GLU A 10 3.30 4.11 11.97
N LYS A 11 3.90 3.06 12.55
CA LYS A 11 4.81 2.17 11.84
C LYS A 11 4.16 1.48 10.64
N ALA A 12 2.90 1.06 10.75
CA ALA A 12 2.15 0.45 9.65
C ALA A 12 1.86 1.48 8.54
N VAL A 13 1.53 2.73 8.90
CA VAL A 13 1.36 3.83 7.94
C VAL A 13 2.67 4.11 7.19
N GLU A 14 3.79 4.24 7.90
CA GLU A 14 5.10 4.45 7.28
C GLU A 14 5.47 3.30 6.33
N ALA A 15 5.10 2.07 6.66
CA ALA A 15 5.33 0.92 5.78
C ALA A 15 4.48 1.02 4.50
N CYS A 16 3.22 1.48 4.59
CA CYS A 16 2.40 1.77 3.41
C CYS A 16 2.99 2.89 2.55
N ASP A 17 3.49 3.95 3.18
CA ASP A 17 4.12 5.09 2.48
C ASP A 17 5.37 4.64 1.73
N ARG A 18 6.28 3.91 2.39
CA ARG A 18 7.48 3.36 1.75
C ARG A 18 7.14 2.39 0.61
N ALA A 19 6.14 1.54 0.79
CA ALA A 19 5.72 0.60 -0.24
C ALA A 19 5.12 1.33 -1.45
N ARG A 20 4.38 2.42 -1.24
CA ARG A 20 3.91 3.29 -2.33
C ARG A 20 5.07 3.92 -3.09
N GLU A 21 6.04 4.49 -2.39
CA GLU A 21 7.22 5.11 -3.01
C GLU A 21 7.98 4.09 -3.86
N ALA A 22 8.24 2.90 -3.32
CA ALA A 22 8.88 1.81 -4.05
C ALA A 22 8.08 1.37 -5.28
N LEU A 23 6.74 1.28 -5.17
CA LEU A 23 5.88 0.96 -6.30
C LEU A 23 5.94 2.04 -7.39
N GLU A 24 5.93 3.31 -7.00
CA GLU A 24 6.04 4.41 -7.95
C GLU A 24 7.39 4.41 -8.69
N GLU A 25 8.48 4.18 -7.97
CA GLU A 25 9.82 4.04 -8.56
C GLU A 25 9.90 2.84 -9.52
N ALA A 26 9.38 1.68 -9.12
CA ALA A 26 9.34 0.48 -9.96
C ALA A 26 8.51 0.71 -11.24
N LEU A 27 7.35 1.37 -11.12
CA LEU A 27 6.53 1.73 -12.28
C LEU A 27 7.20 2.78 -13.18
N GLN A 28 8.02 3.68 -12.64
CA GLN A 28 8.80 4.61 -13.46
C GLN A 28 9.92 3.90 -14.23
N ALA A 29 10.49 2.84 -13.67
CA ALA A 29 11.52 2.03 -14.34
C ALA A 29 10.95 1.26 -15.56
N VAL A 30 9.67 0.87 -15.53
CA VAL A 30 8.97 0.21 -16.67
C VAL A 30 9.11 1.01 -17.96
N ASP A 31 9.00 2.34 -17.91
CA ASP A 31 9.05 3.18 -19.11
C ASP A 31 10.46 3.26 -19.73
N GLN A 32 11.48 2.83 -18.99
CA GLN A 32 12.87 2.83 -19.44
C GLN A 32 13.28 1.48 -20.04
N HIS A 33 12.40 0.47 -20.02
CA HIS A 33 12.71 -0.89 -20.43
C HIS A 33 11.75 -1.38 -21.54
N ASP A 34 12.30 -1.63 -22.73
CA ASP A 34 11.54 -2.29 -23.79
C ASP A 34 11.21 -3.73 -23.36
N GLY A 35 9.96 -4.15 -23.55
CA GLY A 35 9.51 -5.49 -23.12
C GLY A 35 9.28 -5.66 -21.60
N ALA A 36 9.27 -4.57 -20.83
CA ALA A 36 9.07 -4.56 -19.37
C ALA A 36 7.90 -5.40 -18.82
N ALA A 37 6.86 -5.63 -19.63
CA ALA A 37 5.65 -6.32 -19.17
C ALA A 37 5.84 -7.83 -18.95
N ASP A 38 6.92 -8.42 -19.47
CA ASP A 38 7.24 -9.86 -19.38
C ASP A 38 8.64 -10.11 -18.78
N ASP A 39 9.31 -9.06 -18.29
CA ASP A 39 10.66 -9.15 -17.71
C ASP A 39 10.59 -9.21 -16.18
N ASP A 40 10.92 -10.36 -15.60
CA ASP A 40 10.91 -10.57 -14.15
C ASP A 40 11.75 -9.54 -13.38
N THR A 41 12.83 -9.01 -13.97
CA THR A 41 13.66 -7.99 -13.31
C THR A 41 12.95 -6.65 -13.16
N VAL A 42 11.88 -6.44 -13.94
CA VAL A 42 10.99 -5.27 -13.86
C VAL A 42 9.72 -5.60 -13.05
N LEU A 43 9.20 -6.82 -13.18
CA LEU A 43 7.96 -7.25 -12.52
C LEU A 43 8.14 -7.56 -11.03
N GLU A 44 9.26 -8.16 -10.62
CA GLU A 44 9.53 -8.56 -9.23
C GLU A 44 9.50 -7.35 -8.27
N PRO A 45 10.15 -6.20 -8.54
CA PRO A 45 10.06 -5.02 -7.68
C PRO A 45 8.63 -4.48 -7.53
N ILE A 46 7.82 -4.56 -8.59
CA ILE A 46 6.40 -4.17 -8.55
C ILE A 46 5.62 -5.12 -7.62
N GLY A 47 5.82 -6.42 -7.78
CA GLY A 47 5.19 -7.45 -6.95
C GLY A 47 5.58 -7.36 -5.47
N GLU A 48 6.85 -7.11 -5.18
CA GLU A 48 7.37 -6.90 -3.82
C GLU A 48 6.73 -5.66 -3.19
N ALA A 49 6.69 -4.53 -3.90
CA ALA A 49 6.09 -3.31 -3.39
C ALA A 49 4.59 -3.46 -3.11
N LEU A 50 3.85 -4.15 -3.98
CA LEU A 50 2.43 -4.46 -3.75
C LEU A 50 2.21 -5.36 -2.54
N SER A 51 3.01 -6.41 -2.39
CA SER A 51 2.92 -7.34 -1.25
C SER A 51 3.23 -6.64 0.07
N ASN A 52 4.30 -5.85 0.09
CA ASN A 52 4.68 -5.04 1.26
C ASN A 52 3.58 -4.05 1.63
N TRP A 53 2.94 -3.42 0.65
CA TRP A 53 1.83 -2.49 0.92
C TRP A 53 0.62 -3.25 1.49
N ARG A 54 0.19 -4.36 0.87
CA ARG A 54 -0.91 -5.20 1.37
C ARG A 54 -0.66 -5.64 2.82
N ASP A 55 0.54 -6.14 3.10
CA ASP A 55 0.89 -6.64 4.43
C ASP A 55 0.92 -5.52 5.48
N ALA A 56 1.39 -4.32 5.10
CA ALA A 56 1.32 -3.14 5.96
C ALA A 56 -0.13 -2.70 6.23
N GLN A 57 -1.03 -2.80 5.25
CA GLN A 57 -2.46 -2.51 5.44
C GLN A 57 -3.12 -3.53 6.37
N HIS A 58 -2.81 -4.82 6.22
CA HIS A 58 -3.28 -5.85 7.15
C HIS A 58 -2.79 -5.59 8.59
N GLN A 59 -1.53 -5.18 8.76
CA GLN A 59 -1.00 -4.80 10.07
C GLN A 59 -1.73 -3.59 10.65
N PHE A 60 -2.05 -2.58 9.82
CA PHE A 60 -2.83 -1.43 10.25
C PHE A 60 -4.22 -1.86 10.71
N THR A 61 -4.98 -2.61 9.89
CA THR A 61 -6.33 -3.08 10.22
C THR A 61 -6.34 -3.95 11.47
N ALA A 62 -5.44 -4.92 11.59
CA ALA A 62 -5.33 -5.75 12.80
C ALA A 62 -5.03 -4.92 14.06
N THR A 63 -4.17 -3.90 13.95
CA THR A 63 -3.88 -3.01 15.07
C THR A 63 -5.10 -2.16 15.44
N VAL A 64 -5.93 -1.76 14.47
CA VAL A 64 -7.19 -1.04 14.74
C VAL A 64 -8.19 -1.92 15.48
N GLU A 65 -8.31 -3.19 15.09
CA GLU A 65 -9.17 -4.17 15.75
C GLU A 65 -8.74 -4.42 17.21
N GLU A 66 -7.43 -4.54 17.45
CA GLU A 66 -6.87 -4.67 18.81
C GLU A 66 -7.08 -3.41 19.67
N ALA A 67 -7.17 -2.24 19.05
CA ALA A 67 -7.27 -0.95 19.71
C ALA A 67 -8.67 -0.62 20.26
N ASP A 68 -9.67 -1.46 19.99
CA ASP A 68 -11.10 -1.22 20.27
C ASP A 68 -11.58 0.14 19.72
N VAL A 69 -11.07 0.51 18.54
CA VAL A 69 -11.51 1.70 17.79
C VAL A 69 -12.60 1.27 16.81
N PRO A 70 -13.67 2.08 16.59
CA PRO A 70 -14.85 1.64 15.84
C PRO A 70 -14.57 1.15 14.42
N ASP A 71 -13.65 1.80 13.72
CA ASP A 71 -13.26 1.47 12.35
C ASP A 71 -11.91 2.10 11.96
N VAL A 72 -11.37 1.66 10.83
CA VAL A 72 -10.12 2.15 10.21
C VAL A 72 -10.16 3.66 9.94
N ALA A 73 -11.31 4.20 9.54
CA ALA A 73 -11.45 5.63 9.24
C ALA A 73 -11.32 6.49 10.50
N THR A 74 -11.89 6.03 11.61
CA THR A 74 -11.84 6.65 12.93
C THR A 74 -10.43 6.55 13.49
N ALA A 75 -9.77 5.39 13.38
CA ALA A 75 -8.38 5.25 13.79
C ALA A 75 -7.46 6.20 13.03
N ALA A 76 -7.60 6.28 11.70
CA ALA A 76 -6.86 7.22 10.86
C ALA A 76 -7.11 8.69 11.26
N MET A 77 -8.37 9.05 11.56
CA MET A 77 -8.72 10.40 12.02
C MET A 77 -8.04 10.74 13.36
N VAL A 78 -8.12 9.82 14.33
CA VAL A 78 -7.49 9.99 15.65
C VAL A 78 -5.97 10.11 15.52
N LEU A 79 -5.35 9.28 14.69
CA LEU A 79 -3.91 9.32 14.44
C LEU A 79 -3.50 10.67 13.83
N LYS A 80 -4.27 11.18 12.87
CA LYS A 80 -4.00 12.50 12.27
C LYS A 80 -4.16 13.63 13.27
N MET A 81 -5.22 13.63 14.07
CA MET A 81 -5.52 14.71 15.02
C MET A 81 -4.55 14.75 16.20
N ASN A 82 -4.18 13.59 16.72
CA ASN A 82 -3.41 13.50 17.97
C ASN A 82 -1.91 13.28 17.74
N HIS A 83 -1.51 12.67 16.61
CA HIS A 83 -0.12 12.32 16.30
C HIS A 83 0.38 12.94 15.00
N GLY A 84 -0.47 13.63 14.22
CA GLY A 84 -0.08 14.29 12.97
C GLY A 84 0.14 13.36 11.77
N VAL A 85 0.08 12.04 11.98
CA VAL A 85 0.34 11.01 10.97
C VAL A 85 -0.81 10.90 9.98
N ASP A 86 -0.50 10.82 8.70
CA ASP A 86 -1.48 10.70 7.62
C ASP A 86 -1.65 9.26 7.14
N ALA A 87 -2.70 8.59 7.58
CA ALA A 87 -2.97 7.19 7.20
C ALA A 87 -3.64 7.04 5.83
N THR A 88 -3.54 8.02 4.92
CA THR A 88 -4.20 7.96 3.60
C THR A 88 -3.76 6.72 2.80
N ASN A 89 -2.47 6.38 2.80
CA ASN A 89 -1.98 5.21 2.06
C ASN A 89 -2.34 3.87 2.73
N ALA A 90 -2.52 3.84 4.04
CA ALA A 90 -3.06 2.67 4.74
C ALA A 90 -4.53 2.38 4.35
N ARG A 91 -5.25 3.39 3.85
CA ARG A 91 -6.65 3.28 3.40
C ARG A 91 -6.81 3.17 1.88
N ARG A 92 -5.72 3.09 1.14
CA ARG A 92 -5.77 3.12 -0.33
C ARG A 92 -5.91 1.72 -0.90
N GLY A 93 -6.95 1.48 -1.68
CA GLY A 93 -7.13 0.19 -2.33
C GLY A 93 -5.94 -0.16 -3.23
N LEU A 94 -5.63 -1.44 -3.34
CA LEU A 94 -4.56 -1.97 -4.17
C LEU A 94 -5.14 -2.78 -5.33
N PRO A 95 -4.57 -2.70 -6.54
CA PRO A 95 -5.02 -3.52 -7.66
C PRO A 95 -4.84 -5.02 -7.37
N GLY A 96 -5.86 -5.81 -7.68
CA GLY A 96 -5.82 -7.27 -7.52
C GLY A 96 -6.07 -7.78 -6.09
N THR A 97 -6.13 -6.91 -5.07
CA THR A 97 -6.38 -7.32 -3.68
C THR A 97 -7.42 -6.43 -3.01
N THR A 98 -8.19 -7.00 -2.07
CA THR A 98 -9.18 -6.26 -1.29
C THR A 98 -8.77 -6.31 0.17
N VAL A 99 -8.44 -5.16 0.74
CA VAL A 99 -8.15 -5.02 2.17
C VAL A 99 -9.28 -4.26 2.85
N GLU A 100 -9.80 -4.80 3.94
CA GLU A 100 -10.87 -4.18 4.72
C GLU A 100 -10.44 -2.80 5.24
N GLY A 101 -11.37 -1.84 5.20
CA GLY A 101 -11.12 -0.46 5.63
C GLY A 101 -10.41 0.41 4.59
N THR A 102 -10.05 -0.14 3.43
CA THR A 102 -9.55 0.67 2.30
C THR A 102 -10.69 1.31 1.52
N ASP A 103 -10.78 2.63 1.58
CA ASP A 103 -11.85 3.44 0.96
C ASP A 103 -11.31 4.52 0.01
N LYS A 104 -9.99 4.63 -0.13
CA LYS A 104 -9.33 5.57 -1.05
C LYS A 104 -8.99 4.88 -2.36
N PRO A 105 -9.19 5.56 -3.51
CA PRO A 105 -8.88 4.98 -4.80
C PRO A 105 -7.36 4.83 -4.99
N PHE A 106 -6.95 3.82 -5.73
CA PHE A 106 -5.60 3.76 -6.28
C PHE A 106 -5.39 4.89 -7.30
N ASP A 107 -4.30 5.65 -7.19
CA ASP A 107 -4.10 6.90 -7.95
C ASP A 107 -2.70 7.05 -8.58
N LEU A 108 -1.91 5.98 -8.63
CA LEU A 108 -0.63 6.02 -9.35
C LEU A 108 -0.87 6.09 -10.87
N ASN A 109 0.06 6.75 -11.57
CA ASN A 109 -0.04 6.87 -13.02
C ASN A 109 0.27 5.53 -13.71
N LEU A 110 -0.74 4.98 -14.38
CA LEU A 110 -0.67 3.71 -15.10
C LEU A 110 -0.59 3.86 -16.63
N SER A 111 -0.26 5.06 -17.12
CA SER A 111 -0.06 5.30 -18.55
C SER A 111 1.05 4.42 -19.14
N GLY A 112 0.95 4.13 -20.44
CA GLY A 112 1.96 3.33 -21.14
C GLY A 112 1.95 1.87 -20.71
N ASN A 113 3.14 1.27 -20.54
CA ASN A 113 3.28 -0.14 -20.19
C ASN A 113 3.08 -0.43 -18.70
N ARG A 114 3.01 0.62 -17.87
CA ARG A 114 2.90 0.53 -16.40
C ARG A 114 1.66 -0.24 -15.95
N GLY A 115 0.50 0.01 -16.56
CA GLY A 115 -0.74 -0.68 -16.21
C GLY A 115 -0.70 -2.19 -16.49
N THR A 116 -0.08 -2.58 -17.60
CA THR A 116 0.12 -4.00 -17.94
C THR A 116 1.12 -4.64 -16.99
N ALA A 117 2.29 -4.04 -16.77
CA ALA A 117 3.29 -4.55 -15.83
C ALA A 117 2.72 -4.70 -14.42
N LEU A 118 1.95 -3.72 -13.94
CA LEU A 118 1.27 -3.80 -12.64
C LEU A 118 0.30 -4.99 -12.55
N THR A 119 -0.51 -5.18 -13.59
CA THR A 119 -1.50 -6.28 -13.62
C THR A 119 -0.80 -7.64 -13.66
N THR A 120 0.25 -7.77 -14.47
CA THR A 120 1.06 -8.99 -14.55
C THR A 120 1.73 -9.28 -13.22
N ALA A 121 2.41 -8.31 -12.63
CA ALA A 121 3.09 -8.47 -11.35
C ALA A 121 2.11 -8.80 -10.21
N ALA A 122 0.96 -8.12 -10.15
CA ALA A 122 -0.08 -8.43 -9.18
C ALA A 122 -0.57 -9.88 -9.33
N THR A 123 -0.75 -10.36 -10.56
CA THR A 123 -1.20 -11.74 -10.81
C THR A 123 -0.13 -12.78 -10.47
N GLN A 124 1.15 -12.46 -10.64
CA GLN A 124 2.26 -13.41 -10.47
C GLN A 124 2.78 -13.48 -9.03
N TYR A 125 2.79 -12.35 -8.31
CA TYR A 125 3.50 -12.22 -7.03
C TYR A 125 2.59 -11.91 -5.85
N VAL A 126 1.35 -11.47 -6.07
CA VAL A 126 0.43 -11.07 -5.01
C VAL A 126 -0.70 -12.08 -4.91
N GLU A 127 -0.65 -12.93 -3.87
CA GLU A 127 -1.72 -13.88 -3.53
C GLU A 127 -2.91 -13.25 -2.77
#